data_AF-A0A2A4V4I6-F1
#
_entry.id   AF-A0A2A4V4I6-F1
#
_cell.length_a   1.000
_cell.length_b   1.000
_cell.length_c   1.000
_cell.angle_alpha   90.00
_cell.angle_beta   90.00
_cell.angle_gamma   90.00
#
_symmetry.space_group_name_H-M   'P 1'
#
loop_
_entity.id
_entity.type
_entity.pdbx_description
1 polymer ?
#
loop_
_entity_poly.entity_id
_entity_poly.type
_entity_poly.pdbx_seq_one_letter_code
_entity_poly.pdbx_strand_id
1 'polypeptide(L)'
;MKAFLSHSSKDKVQVRRIMTDLKSHHIDCWIDEEEIPFGGSIPDYIEKGINESDIILLFLSKYSVLSGWVKTEWQAKLFEQINENKILVIPILLEKCDIPTILQPMKYVDFSISSEYETSLSGLLHQLKKEISNVSDQNDSEIIESVYQFTSEIIEELKSETISFPAYKKLKIVESLSKIPRSGKFVRLKNFKPSLEIRNVYDHIHSVAHIADTILPCIEHGLKNYEFAELARVVAFHELNEVILGDIPTYTELSNRKRNSSRIFAEDRLRTVTPYKRERIANDLIWMFLSEKHRKSMGKVTSHLRDKNSKVRLIFKCFDKIDPIIATWRYLHVYRTKLGEDAAKFVHVMKDFFENPDVLSFLSENKLDTKLYDLVAALQTRNNALEYYKDPDYLEKMSPMLGIPSQNLRMAIEGIPLSVKY
;
A
#
# COMPACT_ATOMS: atom_id res chain seq x y z
N MET A 1 -1.13 -0.93 -23.95
CA MET A 1 -1.89 -2.13 -23.54
C MET A 1 -1.10 -3.35 -23.95
N LYS A 2 -0.90 -4.30 -23.04
CA LYS A 2 -0.19 -5.57 -23.24
C LYS A 2 -1.16 -6.75 -23.14
N ALA A 3 -1.18 -7.62 -24.15
CA ALA A 3 -2.06 -8.78 -24.25
C ALA A 3 -1.29 -10.08 -24.04
N PHE A 4 -1.73 -10.91 -23.10
CA PHE A 4 -1.19 -12.26 -22.88
C PHE A 4 -1.84 -13.25 -23.85
N LEU A 5 -1.04 -13.93 -24.68
CA LEU A 5 -1.54 -14.88 -25.68
C LEU A 5 -1.49 -16.32 -25.14
N SER A 6 -2.57 -16.76 -24.51
CA SER A 6 -2.68 -18.12 -23.97
C SER A 6 -3.14 -19.11 -25.03
N HIS A 7 -2.25 -20.01 -25.47
CA HIS A 7 -2.51 -20.90 -26.60
C HIS A 7 -1.82 -22.26 -26.43
N SER A 8 -2.24 -23.25 -27.23
CA SER A 8 -1.49 -24.51 -27.37
C SER A 8 -0.28 -24.30 -28.26
N SER A 9 0.83 -24.97 -27.98
CA SER A 9 2.02 -24.97 -28.85
C SER A 9 1.72 -25.47 -30.28
N LYS A 10 0.61 -26.20 -30.48
CA LYS A 10 0.11 -26.64 -31.79
C LYS A 10 -0.57 -25.54 -32.61
N ASP A 11 -0.99 -24.45 -31.96
CA ASP A 11 -1.76 -23.35 -32.58
C ASP A 11 -0.88 -22.16 -32.99
N LYS A 12 0.43 -22.24 -32.73
CA LYS A 12 1.42 -21.15 -32.91
C LYS A 12 1.34 -20.43 -34.24
N VAL A 13 1.14 -21.17 -35.34
CA VAL A 13 1.10 -20.57 -36.68
C VAL A 13 -0.06 -19.57 -36.81
N GLN A 14 -1.25 -19.92 -36.33
CA GLN A 14 -2.42 -19.04 -36.39
C GLN A 14 -2.30 -17.89 -35.37
N VAL A 15 -1.83 -18.19 -34.16
CA VAL A 15 -1.63 -17.19 -33.09
C VAL A 15 -0.61 -16.14 -33.50
N ARG A 16 0.48 -16.51 -34.19
CA ARG A 16 1.47 -15.55 -34.71
C ARG A 16 0.90 -14.57 -35.72
N ARG A 17 0.01 -15.05 -36.60
CA ARG A 17 -0.66 -14.19 -37.58
C ARG A 17 -1.47 -13.11 -36.86
N ILE A 18 -2.32 -13.55 -35.91
CA ILE A 18 -3.13 -12.64 -35.09
C ILE A 18 -2.23 -11.70 -34.27
N MET A 19 -1.16 -12.20 -33.66
CA MET A 19 -0.19 -11.38 -32.92
C MET A 19 0.44 -10.29 -33.79
N THR A 20 0.80 -10.63 -35.03
CA THR A 20 1.41 -9.67 -35.97
C THR A 20 0.41 -8.57 -36.31
N ASP A 21 -0.85 -8.93 -36.52
CA ASP A 21 -1.93 -7.99 -36.78
C ASP A 21 -2.26 -7.14 -35.55
N LEU A 22 -2.18 -7.67 -34.33
CA LEU A 22 -2.34 -6.89 -33.10
C LEU A 22 -1.18 -5.90 -32.91
N LYS A 23 0.07 -6.34 -33.11
CA LYS A 23 1.27 -5.50 -33.00
C LYS A 23 1.27 -4.36 -34.03
N SER A 24 0.79 -4.60 -35.26
CA SER A 24 0.65 -3.56 -36.29
C SER A 24 -0.37 -2.47 -35.93
N HIS A 25 -1.25 -2.76 -34.97
CA HIS A 25 -2.21 -1.82 -34.38
C HIS A 25 -1.80 -1.31 -33.00
N HIS A 26 -0.49 -1.34 -32.68
CA HIS A 26 0.09 -0.84 -31.42
C HIS A 26 -0.40 -1.54 -30.14
N ILE A 27 -0.74 -2.82 -30.25
CA ILE A 27 -1.06 -3.67 -29.10
C ILE A 27 0.15 -4.56 -28.81
N ASP A 28 0.80 -4.33 -27.67
CA ASP A 28 1.91 -5.17 -27.23
C ASP A 28 1.38 -6.57 -26.90
N CYS A 29 2.12 -7.60 -27.28
CA CYS A 29 1.71 -8.98 -27.08
C CYS A 29 2.81 -9.75 -26.34
N TRP A 30 2.41 -10.47 -25.30
CA TRP A 30 3.25 -11.43 -24.59
C TRP A 30 2.98 -12.82 -25.14
N ILE A 31 4.01 -13.50 -25.64
CA ILE A 31 3.94 -14.88 -26.12
C ILE A 31 5.13 -15.69 -25.58
N ASP A 32 4.86 -16.94 -25.19
CA ASP A 32 5.81 -17.81 -24.50
C ASP A 32 7.18 -17.92 -25.19
N GLU A 33 7.21 -18.02 -26.51
CA GLU A 33 8.43 -18.21 -27.29
C GLU A 33 9.30 -16.97 -27.46
N GLU A 34 8.75 -15.76 -27.33
CA GLU A 34 9.51 -14.51 -27.39
C GLU A 34 10.01 -14.11 -26.00
N GLU A 35 9.27 -14.49 -24.96
CA GLU A 35 9.43 -13.93 -23.61
C GLU A 35 10.11 -14.88 -22.62
N ILE A 36 10.16 -16.19 -22.91
CA ILE A 36 10.81 -17.18 -22.04
C ILE A 36 12.24 -17.47 -22.57
N PRO A 37 13.30 -17.01 -21.89
CA PRO A 37 14.67 -17.28 -22.32
C PRO A 37 15.05 -18.75 -22.11
N PHE A 38 16.06 -19.21 -22.86
CA PHE A 38 16.65 -20.52 -22.63
C PHE A 38 17.18 -20.63 -21.18
N GLY A 39 16.78 -21.68 -20.47
CA GLY A 39 17.11 -21.87 -19.05
C GLY A 39 16.15 -21.17 -18.06
N GLY A 40 15.14 -20.44 -18.56
CA GLY A 40 14.08 -19.86 -17.75
C GLY A 40 13.08 -20.89 -17.24
N SER A 41 12.56 -20.66 -16.04
CA SER A 41 11.45 -21.43 -15.47
C SER A 41 10.15 -21.06 -16.20
N ILE A 42 9.63 -21.96 -17.03
CA ILE A 42 8.40 -21.73 -17.80
C ILE A 42 7.23 -21.26 -16.91
N PRO A 43 6.94 -21.88 -15.74
CA PRO A 43 5.88 -21.41 -14.86
C PRO A 43 6.07 -19.98 -14.36
N ASP A 44 7.29 -19.60 -13.95
CA ASP A 44 7.56 -18.27 -13.38
C ASP A 44 7.39 -17.17 -14.42
N TYR A 45 7.85 -17.42 -15.65
CA TYR A 45 7.70 -16.45 -16.75
C TYR A 45 6.26 -16.35 -17.22
N ILE A 46 5.51 -17.45 -17.24
CA ILE A 46 4.06 -17.40 -17.52
C ILE A 46 3.34 -16.59 -16.45
N GLU A 47 3.64 -16.82 -15.16
CA GLU A 47 3.05 -16.04 -14.07
C GLU A 47 3.38 -14.55 -14.20
N LYS A 48 4.64 -14.22 -14.51
CA LYS A 48 5.07 -12.86 -14.78
C LYS A 48 4.33 -12.25 -15.97
N GLY A 49 4.23 -12.98 -17.08
CA GLY A 49 3.51 -12.54 -18.28
C GLY A 49 2.04 -12.24 -18.01
N ILE A 50 1.37 -13.09 -17.23
CA ILE A 50 -0.01 -12.88 -16.79
C ILE A 50 -0.10 -11.61 -15.93
N ASN A 51 0.79 -11.42 -14.95
CA ASN A 51 0.78 -10.26 -14.06
C ASN A 51 1.10 -8.93 -14.77
N GLU A 52 1.87 -8.97 -15.86
CA GLU A 52 2.26 -7.78 -16.65
C GLU A 52 1.27 -7.43 -17.76
N SER A 53 0.31 -8.29 -18.05
CA SER A 53 -0.64 -8.08 -19.15
C SER A 53 -1.94 -7.46 -18.64
N ASP A 54 -2.48 -6.54 -19.42
CA ASP A 54 -3.76 -5.87 -19.13
C ASP A 54 -4.96 -6.76 -19.51
N ILE A 55 -4.75 -7.65 -20.48
CA ILE A 55 -5.78 -8.52 -21.04
C ILE A 55 -5.22 -9.89 -21.38
N ILE A 56 -6.07 -10.92 -21.31
CA ILE A 56 -5.74 -12.27 -21.74
C ILE A 56 -6.57 -12.65 -22.95
N LEU A 57 -5.88 -13.00 -24.03
CA LEU A 57 -6.48 -13.61 -25.22
C LEU A 57 -6.32 -15.13 -25.11
N LEU A 58 -7.44 -15.82 -24.92
CA LEU A 58 -7.47 -17.25 -24.65
C LEU A 58 -7.88 -18.01 -25.91
N PHE A 59 -6.91 -18.64 -26.57
CA PHE A 59 -7.10 -19.31 -27.86
C PHE A 59 -7.66 -20.74 -27.67
N LEU A 60 -8.85 -20.99 -28.21
CA LEU A 60 -9.61 -22.23 -28.12
C LEU A 60 -9.45 -23.04 -29.40
N SER A 61 -8.91 -24.24 -29.25
CA SER A 61 -8.78 -25.27 -30.28
C SER A 61 -8.99 -26.64 -29.64
N LYS A 62 -9.11 -27.71 -30.44
CA LYS A 62 -9.17 -29.06 -29.85
C LYS A 62 -7.92 -29.37 -29.03
N TYR A 63 -6.77 -28.78 -29.40
CA TYR A 63 -5.50 -29.00 -28.70
C TYR A 63 -5.43 -28.23 -27.38
N SER A 64 -5.90 -26.98 -27.35
CA SER A 64 -5.92 -26.21 -26.11
C SER A 64 -6.99 -26.74 -25.14
N VAL A 65 -8.10 -27.28 -25.65
CA VAL A 65 -9.12 -27.98 -24.85
C VAL A 65 -8.64 -29.32 -24.30
N LEU A 66 -8.01 -30.17 -25.11
CA LEU A 66 -7.59 -31.52 -24.71
C LEU A 66 -6.33 -31.56 -23.83
N SER A 67 -5.46 -30.53 -23.89
CA SER A 67 -4.22 -30.51 -23.10
C SER A 67 -4.47 -30.55 -21.59
N GLY A 68 -5.70 -30.27 -21.16
CA GLY A 68 -6.18 -30.36 -19.79
C GLY A 68 -6.41 -28.98 -19.23
N TRP A 69 -7.67 -28.65 -18.99
CA TRP A 69 -8.10 -27.31 -18.57
C TRP A 69 -7.85 -26.97 -17.11
N VAL A 70 -7.29 -27.88 -16.31
CA VAL A 70 -6.84 -27.61 -14.94
C VAL A 70 -5.73 -28.60 -14.62
N LYS A 71 -4.52 -28.39 -15.15
CA LYS A 71 -3.38 -29.27 -14.84
C LYS A 71 -2.19 -28.56 -14.21
N THR A 72 -2.06 -27.25 -14.38
CA THR A 72 -0.94 -26.48 -13.85
C THR A 72 -1.38 -25.41 -12.85
N GLU A 73 -0.49 -25.03 -11.94
CA GLU A 73 -0.75 -24.00 -10.91
C GLU A 73 -1.09 -22.63 -11.53
N TRP A 74 -0.45 -22.26 -12.65
CA TRP A 74 -0.74 -21.00 -13.34
C TRP A 74 -2.10 -21.01 -14.05
N GLN A 75 -2.58 -22.17 -14.52
CA GLN A 75 -3.93 -22.29 -15.08
C GLN A 75 -4.97 -22.08 -13.97
N ALA A 76 -4.77 -22.65 -12.79
CA ALA A 76 -5.64 -22.41 -11.64
C ALA A 76 -5.70 -20.91 -11.28
N LYS A 77 -4.56 -20.22 -11.32
CA LYS A 77 -4.49 -18.77 -11.14
C LYS A 77 -5.22 -18.01 -12.24
N LEU A 78 -5.09 -18.42 -13.50
CA LEU A 78 -5.86 -17.85 -14.62
C LEU A 78 -7.37 -17.99 -14.39
N PHE A 79 -7.85 -19.15 -13.93
CA PHE A 79 -9.27 -19.36 -13.61
C PHE A 79 -9.74 -18.57 -12.40
N GLU A 80 -8.90 -18.42 -11.38
CA GLU A 80 -9.17 -17.53 -10.26
C GLU A 80 -9.37 -16.09 -10.76
N GLN A 81 -8.49 -15.59 -11.64
CA GLN A 81 -8.64 -14.25 -12.24
C GLN A 81 -9.90 -14.11 -13.11
N ILE A 82 -10.28 -15.16 -13.87
CA ILE A 82 -11.52 -15.21 -14.66
C ILE A 82 -12.75 -15.17 -13.75
N ASN A 83 -12.79 -16.00 -12.71
CA ASN A 83 -13.92 -16.08 -11.79
C ASN A 83 -14.09 -14.78 -10.98
N GLU A 84 -13.00 -14.10 -10.66
CA GLU A 84 -12.99 -12.88 -9.86
C GLU A 84 -13.07 -11.60 -10.71
N ASN A 85 -13.29 -11.70 -12.04
CA ASN A 85 -13.32 -10.59 -13.00
C ASN A 85 -12.14 -9.61 -12.86
N LYS A 86 -10.97 -10.10 -12.46
CA LYS A 86 -9.79 -9.24 -12.18
C LYS A 86 -9.00 -8.85 -13.42
N ILE A 87 -9.02 -9.70 -14.43
CA ILE A 87 -8.40 -9.44 -15.72
C ILE A 87 -9.44 -9.71 -16.80
N LEU A 88 -9.49 -8.84 -17.81
CA LEU A 88 -10.36 -9.07 -18.95
C LEU A 88 -9.84 -10.29 -19.71
N VAL A 89 -10.69 -11.29 -19.89
CA VAL A 89 -10.39 -12.48 -20.70
C VAL A 89 -11.29 -12.50 -21.91
N ILE A 90 -10.70 -12.50 -23.09
CA ILE A 90 -11.40 -12.65 -24.36
C ILE A 90 -11.08 -14.03 -24.93
N PRO A 91 -12.06 -14.94 -24.96
CA PRO A 91 -11.89 -16.21 -25.64
C PRO A 91 -11.86 -16.00 -27.17
N ILE A 92 -10.96 -16.71 -27.84
CA ILE A 92 -10.74 -16.66 -29.28
C ILE A 92 -10.86 -18.06 -29.84
N LEU A 93 -11.89 -18.33 -30.65
CA LEU A 93 -12.09 -19.64 -31.25
C LEU A 93 -11.26 -19.80 -32.54
N LEU A 94 -10.28 -20.70 -32.55
CA LEU A 94 -9.44 -20.99 -33.72
C LEU A 94 -10.00 -22.12 -34.59
N GLU A 95 -10.71 -23.05 -33.98
CA GLU A 95 -11.44 -24.12 -34.66
C GLU A 95 -12.60 -24.59 -33.78
N LYS A 96 -13.60 -25.23 -34.38
CA LYS A 96 -14.71 -25.82 -33.62
C LYS A 96 -14.17 -26.87 -32.64
N CYS A 97 -14.43 -26.66 -31.35
CA CYS A 97 -14.01 -27.54 -30.26
C CYS A 97 -15.04 -27.54 -29.12
N ASP A 98 -14.89 -28.46 -28.18
CA ASP A 98 -15.78 -28.58 -27.03
C ASP A 98 -15.45 -27.49 -26.00
N ILE A 99 -16.13 -26.34 -26.11
CA ILE A 99 -15.89 -25.18 -25.23
C ILE A 99 -16.20 -25.57 -23.76
N PRO A 100 -15.22 -25.42 -22.85
CA PRO A 100 -15.38 -25.76 -21.44
C PRO A 100 -16.48 -24.96 -20.76
N THR A 101 -17.18 -25.58 -19.81
CA THR A 101 -18.39 -25.03 -19.16
C THR A 101 -18.20 -23.62 -18.61
N ILE A 102 -17.04 -23.32 -18.05
CA ILE A 102 -16.71 -22.01 -17.49
C ILE A 102 -16.66 -20.88 -18.53
N LEU A 103 -16.40 -21.21 -19.80
CA LEU A 103 -16.36 -20.24 -20.90
C LEU A 103 -17.63 -20.20 -21.75
N GLN A 104 -18.52 -21.17 -21.62
CA GLN A 104 -19.80 -21.20 -22.35
C GLN A 104 -20.64 -19.92 -22.19
N PRO A 105 -20.70 -19.24 -21.02
CA PRO A 105 -21.44 -17.99 -20.91
C PRO A 105 -20.72 -16.79 -21.54
N MET A 106 -19.45 -16.91 -21.94
CA MET A 106 -18.65 -15.82 -22.51
C MET A 106 -18.82 -15.74 -24.02
N LYS A 107 -18.97 -14.52 -24.55
CA LYS A 107 -18.83 -14.29 -25.99
C LYS A 107 -17.37 -14.47 -26.40
N TYR A 108 -17.15 -15.08 -27.56
CA TYR A 108 -15.84 -15.29 -28.14
C TYR A 108 -15.72 -14.62 -29.50
N VAL A 109 -14.49 -14.32 -29.90
CA VAL A 109 -14.19 -13.92 -31.29
C VAL A 109 -13.87 -15.17 -32.10
N ASP A 110 -14.57 -15.37 -33.21
CA ASP A 110 -14.44 -16.58 -34.02
C ASP A 110 -13.48 -16.38 -35.20
N PHE A 111 -12.31 -17.02 -35.15
CA PHE A 111 -11.33 -17.08 -36.24
C PHE A 111 -11.33 -18.44 -36.95
N SER A 112 -12.29 -19.33 -36.66
CA SER A 112 -12.36 -20.67 -37.26
C SER A 112 -12.74 -20.65 -38.74
N ILE A 113 -13.35 -19.57 -39.22
CA ILE A 113 -13.76 -19.38 -40.61
C ILE A 113 -12.79 -18.43 -41.31
N SER A 114 -11.92 -18.96 -42.17
CA SER A 114 -10.85 -18.17 -42.80
C SER A 114 -11.35 -17.01 -43.68
N SER A 115 -12.54 -17.12 -44.29
CA SER A 115 -13.15 -16.05 -45.08
C SER A 115 -13.64 -14.87 -44.24
N GLU A 116 -13.81 -15.06 -42.93
CA GLU A 116 -14.31 -14.04 -41.99
C GLU A 116 -13.18 -13.42 -41.16
N TYR A 117 -11.92 -13.78 -41.43
CA TYR A 117 -10.75 -13.35 -40.66
C TYR A 117 -10.70 -11.84 -40.43
N GLU A 118 -10.87 -11.03 -41.48
CA GLU A 118 -10.82 -9.57 -41.40
C GLU A 118 -11.97 -8.99 -40.55
N THR A 119 -13.15 -9.61 -40.62
CA THR A 119 -14.31 -9.21 -39.82
C THR A 119 -14.07 -9.52 -38.35
N SER A 120 -13.56 -10.71 -38.04
CA SER A 120 -13.23 -11.13 -36.68
C SER A 120 -12.08 -10.31 -36.08
N LEU A 121 -11.04 -10.02 -36.87
CA LEU A 121 -9.95 -9.13 -36.49
C LEU A 121 -10.46 -7.72 -36.20
N SER A 122 -11.29 -7.17 -37.08
CA SER A 122 -11.90 -5.84 -36.88
C SER A 122 -12.76 -5.79 -35.61
N GLY A 123 -13.54 -6.85 -35.35
CA GLY A 123 -14.34 -6.98 -34.13
C GLY A 123 -13.49 -7.05 -32.87
N LEU A 124 -12.41 -7.84 -32.89
CA LEU A 124 -11.44 -7.92 -31.80
C LEU A 124 -10.78 -6.56 -31.56
N LEU A 125 -10.25 -5.92 -32.61
CA LEU A 125 -9.61 -4.61 -32.50
C LEU A 125 -10.58 -3.53 -32.00
N HIS A 126 -11.84 -3.56 -32.41
CA HIS A 126 -12.85 -2.63 -31.90
C HIS A 126 -13.09 -2.82 -30.40
N GLN A 127 -13.24 -4.08 -29.96
CA GLN A 127 -13.37 -4.39 -28.54
C GLN A 127 -12.13 -3.96 -27.76
N LEU A 128 -10.93 -4.30 -28.24
CA LEU A 128 -9.66 -3.92 -27.62
C LEU A 128 -9.48 -2.41 -27.55
N LYS A 129 -9.85 -1.66 -28.59
CA LYS A 129 -9.85 -0.19 -28.57
C LYS A 129 -10.86 0.38 -27.59
N LYS A 130 -12.06 -0.18 -27.51
CA LYS A 130 -13.07 0.21 -26.52
C LYS A 130 -12.55 0.00 -25.09
N GLU A 131 -11.84 -1.09 -24.85
CA GLU A 131 -11.21 -1.35 -23.56
C GLU A 131 -10.02 -0.43 -23.31
N ILE A 132 -9.21 -0.11 -24.32
CA ILE A 132 -8.19 0.95 -24.21
C ILE A 132 -8.84 2.29 -23.88
N SER A 133 -9.97 2.63 -24.50
CA SER A 133 -10.75 3.85 -24.21
C SER A 133 -11.37 3.82 -22.82
N ASN A 134 -11.91 2.69 -22.38
CA ASN A 134 -12.41 2.50 -21.02
C ASN A 134 -11.27 2.52 -19.99
N VAL A 135 -10.08 2.04 -20.33
CA VAL A 135 -8.87 2.10 -19.49
C VAL A 135 -8.27 3.50 -19.49
N SER A 136 -8.44 4.31 -20.54
CA SER A 136 -8.14 5.74 -20.52
C SER A 136 -9.22 6.55 -19.78
N ASP A 137 -10.49 6.16 -19.85
CA ASP A 137 -11.60 6.82 -19.14
C ASP A 137 -11.75 6.34 -17.68
N GLN A 138 -11.15 5.19 -17.32
CA GLN A 138 -10.97 4.72 -15.94
C GLN A 138 -9.62 5.12 -15.33
N ASN A 139 -8.72 5.75 -16.09
CA ASN A 139 -7.52 6.40 -15.56
C ASN A 139 -7.65 7.93 -15.41
N ASP A 140 -8.80 8.52 -15.80
CA ASP A 140 -9.11 9.95 -15.60
C ASP A 140 -10.48 10.17 -14.93
N SER A 141 -10.93 9.26 -14.06
CA SER A 141 -12.10 9.47 -13.20
C SER A 141 -11.87 9.14 -11.72
N GLU A 142 -10.74 9.59 -11.20
CA GLU A 142 -10.69 10.45 -10.00
C GLU A 142 -9.27 11.05 -9.97
N ILE A 143 -9.16 12.37 -10.08
CA ILE A 143 -7.95 13.07 -9.66
C ILE A 143 -7.90 12.88 -8.12
N ILE A 144 -7.29 11.78 -7.67
CA ILE A 144 -7.06 11.52 -6.25
C ILE A 144 -5.82 12.31 -5.84
N GLU A 145 -6.03 13.57 -5.45
CA GLU A 145 -4.94 14.45 -4.97
C GLU A 145 -4.57 14.18 -3.51
N SER A 146 -5.42 13.53 -2.72
CA SER A 146 -5.25 13.41 -1.26
C SER A 146 -5.06 11.96 -0.81
N VAL A 147 -3.86 11.69 -0.28
CA VAL A 147 -3.50 10.45 0.43
C VAL A 147 -4.38 10.30 1.68
N TYR A 148 -4.68 11.38 2.39
CA TYR A 148 -5.52 11.38 3.59
C TYR A 148 -6.94 10.91 3.30
N GLN A 149 -7.57 11.46 2.26
CA GLN A 149 -8.93 11.11 1.88
C GLN A 149 -9.03 9.62 1.53
N PHE A 150 -8.15 9.12 0.68
CA PHE A 150 -8.17 7.71 0.27
C PHE A 150 -7.83 6.76 1.42
N THR A 151 -6.90 7.15 2.29
CA THR A 151 -6.62 6.39 3.52
C THR A 151 -7.87 6.30 4.39
N SER A 152 -8.60 7.42 4.56
CA SER A 152 -9.81 7.48 5.36
C SER A 152 -10.93 6.60 4.80
N GLU A 153 -11.11 6.59 3.48
CA GLU A 153 -12.09 5.74 2.79
C GLU A 153 -11.78 4.26 2.99
N ILE A 154 -10.53 3.84 2.76
CA ILE A 154 -10.10 2.46 3.02
C ILE A 154 -10.35 2.06 4.47
N ILE A 155 -10.03 2.96 5.41
CA ILE A 155 -10.21 2.71 6.84
C ILE A 155 -11.70 2.60 7.19
N GLU A 156 -12.58 3.39 6.58
CA GLU A 156 -14.02 3.29 6.77
C GLU A 156 -14.55 1.95 6.24
N GLU A 157 -14.10 1.50 5.07
CA GLU A 157 -14.45 0.17 4.54
C GLU A 157 -13.99 -0.96 5.47
N LEU A 158 -12.77 -0.85 6.00
CA LEU A 158 -12.19 -1.81 6.95
C LEU A 158 -12.94 -1.87 8.29
N LYS A 159 -13.76 -0.88 8.66
CA LYS A 159 -14.54 -0.92 9.93
C LYS A 159 -15.51 -2.10 9.98
N SER A 160 -15.95 -2.58 8.82
CA SER A 160 -16.83 -3.74 8.68
C SER A 160 -16.09 -5.09 8.86
N GLU A 161 -14.76 -5.10 8.71
CA GLU A 161 -13.95 -6.32 8.75
C GLU A 161 -13.71 -6.80 10.19
N THR A 162 -13.83 -8.11 10.39
CA THR A 162 -13.68 -8.73 11.71
C THR A 162 -12.93 -10.05 11.66
N ILE A 163 -12.10 -10.29 12.68
CA ILE A 163 -11.39 -11.55 12.90
C ILE A 163 -12.26 -12.40 13.83
N SER A 164 -12.69 -13.56 13.35
CA SER A 164 -13.56 -14.46 14.09
C SER A 164 -12.75 -15.58 14.76
N PHE A 165 -13.00 -15.80 16.05
CA PHE A 165 -12.38 -16.89 16.81
C PHE A 165 -13.45 -17.88 17.27
N PRO A 166 -13.16 -19.20 17.29
CA PRO A 166 -14.17 -20.22 17.64
C PRO A 166 -14.81 -20.05 19.03
N ALA A 167 -14.06 -19.55 20.01
CA ALA A 167 -14.49 -19.44 21.41
C ALA A 167 -14.45 -18.02 21.98
N TYR A 168 -14.16 -17.01 21.16
CA TYR A 168 -13.99 -15.62 21.62
C TYR A 168 -14.81 -14.64 20.80
N LYS A 169 -15.05 -13.46 21.38
CA LYS A 169 -15.72 -12.35 20.69
C LYS A 169 -14.92 -11.99 19.42
N LYS A 170 -15.64 -11.72 18.33
CA LYS A 170 -15.06 -11.19 17.10
C LYS A 170 -14.27 -9.92 17.39
N LEU A 171 -13.03 -9.86 16.90
CA LEU A 171 -12.23 -8.64 16.95
C LEU A 171 -12.58 -7.81 15.71
N LYS A 172 -13.12 -6.61 15.91
CA LYS A 172 -13.28 -5.65 14.81
C LYS A 172 -11.94 -4.96 14.58
N ILE A 173 -11.45 -4.99 13.35
CA ILE A 173 -10.08 -4.57 13.02
C ILE A 173 -9.86 -3.10 13.40
N VAL A 174 -10.61 -2.17 12.81
CA VAL A 174 -10.41 -0.74 13.01
C VAL A 174 -10.78 -0.29 14.45
N GLU A 175 -11.83 -0.88 15.03
CA GLU A 175 -12.19 -0.61 16.43
C GLU A 175 -11.04 -0.99 17.38
N SER A 176 -10.31 -2.08 17.07
CA SER A 176 -9.17 -2.51 17.87
C SER A 176 -7.99 -1.53 17.74
N LEU A 177 -7.69 -1.08 16.52
CA LEU A 177 -6.64 -0.07 16.28
C LEU A 177 -6.88 1.23 17.04
N SER A 178 -8.15 1.68 17.13
CA SER A 178 -8.53 2.88 17.91
C SER A 178 -8.31 2.75 19.42
N LYS A 179 -8.16 1.52 19.92
CA LYS A 179 -7.98 1.22 21.35
C LYS A 179 -6.53 0.90 21.72
N ILE A 180 -5.67 0.60 20.74
CA ILE A 180 -4.27 0.26 20.99
C ILE A 180 -3.46 1.54 21.11
N PRO A 181 -2.93 1.90 22.29
CA PRO A 181 -2.14 3.10 22.45
C PRO A 181 -0.79 2.96 21.73
N ARG A 182 -0.23 4.07 21.23
CA ARG A 182 1.18 4.10 20.80
C ARG A 182 2.07 3.99 22.03
N SER A 183 2.54 2.77 22.30
CA SER A 183 3.28 2.34 23.48
C SER A 183 4.47 3.26 23.79
N GLY A 184 5.20 3.75 22.79
CA GLY A 184 6.29 4.72 23.01
C GLY A 184 5.81 6.01 23.70
N LYS A 185 4.68 6.57 23.25
CA LYS A 185 4.08 7.78 23.83
C LYS A 185 3.38 7.44 25.17
N PHE A 186 2.64 6.34 25.22
CA PHE A 186 1.97 5.85 26.43
C PHE A 186 2.93 5.71 27.61
N VAL A 187 4.05 5.01 27.43
CA VAL A 187 5.03 4.75 28.50
C VAL A 187 5.59 6.06 29.09
N ARG A 188 5.71 7.10 28.26
CA ARG A 188 6.22 8.43 28.65
C ARG A 188 5.16 9.29 29.30
N LEU A 189 3.92 9.26 28.78
CA LEU A 189 2.89 10.24 29.11
C LEU A 189 1.85 9.74 30.12
N LYS A 190 1.70 8.42 30.33
CA LYS A 190 0.65 7.84 31.20
C LYS A 190 0.60 8.44 32.62
N ASN A 191 1.75 8.80 33.17
CA ASN A 191 1.88 9.38 34.51
C ASN A 191 2.34 10.85 34.49
N PHE A 192 2.37 11.48 33.31
CA PHE A 192 2.71 12.89 33.18
C PHE A 192 1.61 13.73 33.83
N LYS A 193 1.99 14.84 34.46
CA LYS A 193 1.06 15.82 35.03
C LYS A 193 1.36 17.17 34.38
N PRO A 194 0.35 17.88 33.83
CA PRO A 194 -1.07 17.48 33.70
C PRO A 194 -1.27 16.23 32.84
N SER A 195 -2.41 15.54 32.99
CA SER A 195 -2.70 14.35 32.19
C SER A 195 -2.82 14.74 30.72
N LEU A 196 -2.09 14.04 29.85
CA LEU A 196 -2.10 14.23 28.41
C LEU A 196 -2.79 13.03 27.76
N GLU A 197 -3.61 13.31 26.76
CA GLU A 197 -4.22 12.30 25.90
C GLU A 197 -3.16 11.43 25.23
N ILE A 198 -3.43 10.13 25.10
CA ILE A 198 -2.47 9.19 24.55
C ILE A 198 -2.95 8.77 23.16
N ARG A 199 -2.17 9.14 22.14
CA ARG A 199 -2.42 8.70 20.75
C ARG A 199 -2.47 7.19 20.63
N ASN A 200 -3.38 6.69 19.82
CA ASN A 200 -3.53 5.28 19.46
C ASN A 200 -2.97 5.01 18.04
N VAL A 201 -3.01 3.75 17.61
CA VAL A 201 -2.54 3.32 16.28
C VAL A 201 -3.40 3.92 15.16
N TYR A 202 -4.71 4.06 15.39
CA TYR A 202 -5.62 4.71 14.44
C TYR A 202 -5.25 6.18 14.18
N ASP A 203 -4.91 6.94 15.23
CA ASP A 203 -4.42 8.32 15.11
C ASP A 203 -3.12 8.39 14.30
N HIS A 204 -2.26 7.37 14.42
CA HIS A 204 -1.00 7.28 13.70
C HIS A 204 -1.22 7.13 12.19
N ILE A 205 -2.09 6.20 11.77
CA ILE A 205 -2.45 5.99 10.37
C ILE A 205 -2.93 7.31 9.73
N HIS A 206 -3.89 7.99 10.35
CA HIS A 206 -4.42 9.26 9.86
C HIS A 206 -3.35 10.37 9.81
N SER A 207 -2.49 10.44 10.81
CA SER A 207 -1.44 11.44 10.85
C SER A 207 -0.36 11.22 9.79
N VAL A 208 0.04 9.98 9.51
CA VAL A 208 0.97 9.68 8.42
C VAL A 208 0.38 10.10 7.08
N ALA A 209 -0.90 9.80 6.83
CA ALA A 209 -1.58 10.21 5.61
C ALA A 209 -1.68 11.75 5.48
N HIS A 210 -1.96 12.45 6.57
CA HIS A 210 -2.01 13.92 6.62
C HIS A 210 -0.64 14.56 6.39
N ILE A 211 0.42 13.98 6.97
CA ILE A 211 1.80 14.41 6.72
C ILE A 211 2.14 14.26 5.23
N ALA A 212 1.69 13.18 4.59
CA ALA A 212 1.93 12.99 3.16
C ALA A 212 1.32 14.13 2.33
N ASP A 213 0.05 14.47 2.54
CA ASP A 213 -0.62 15.55 1.79
C ASP A 213 -0.02 16.94 2.05
N THR A 214 0.50 17.17 3.26
CA THR A 214 1.07 18.48 3.62
C THR A 214 2.51 18.65 3.17
N ILE A 215 3.31 17.58 3.14
CA ILE A 215 4.75 17.66 2.88
C ILE A 215 5.11 17.28 1.44
N LEU A 216 4.41 16.33 0.80
CA LEU A 216 4.71 15.92 -0.58
C LEU A 216 4.73 17.10 -1.56
N PRO A 217 3.79 18.06 -1.53
CA PRO A 217 3.80 19.20 -2.44
C PRO A 217 5.03 20.12 -2.30
N CYS A 218 5.82 19.98 -1.23
CA CYS A 218 6.95 20.85 -0.91
C CYS A 218 8.31 20.26 -1.28
N ILE A 219 8.37 18.97 -1.64
CA ILE A 219 9.61 18.21 -1.81
C ILE A 219 9.65 17.49 -3.15
N GLU A 220 10.85 17.13 -3.62
CA GLU A 220 11.05 16.22 -4.74
C GLU A 220 10.88 14.77 -4.29
N HIS A 221 9.68 14.21 -4.48
CA HIS A 221 9.34 12.84 -4.09
C HIS A 221 9.36 11.83 -5.25
N GLY A 222 9.22 12.29 -6.49
CA GLY A 222 9.29 11.47 -7.70
C GLY A 222 8.18 10.43 -7.87
N LEU A 223 7.09 10.52 -7.08
CA LEU A 223 5.89 9.69 -7.24
C LEU A 223 5.06 10.19 -8.43
N LYS A 224 4.44 9.26 -9.15
CA LYS A 224 3.42 9.54 -10.16
C LYS A 224 2.04 9.65 -9.50
N ASN A 225 1.08 10.31 -10.16
CA ASN A 225 -0.25 10.55 -9.59
C ASN A 225 -0.95 9.27 -9.11
N TYR A 226 -0.92 8.18 -9.89
CA TYR A 226 -1.53 6.92 -9.48
C TYR A 226 -0.87 6.28 -8.24
N GLU A 227 0.38 6.62 -7.94
CA GLU A 227 1.11 6.11 -6.78
C GLU A 227 0.65 6.73 -5.46
N PHE A 228 -0.13 7.83 -5.48
CA PHE A 228 -0.75 8.41 -4.28
C PHE A 228 -1.79 7.47 -3.68
N ALA A 229 -2.60 6.83 -4.53
CA ALA A 229 -3.55 5.80 -4.10
C ALA A 229 -2.84 4.56 -3.54
N GLU A 230 -1.70 4.17 -4.12
CA GLU A 230 -0.87 3.09 -3.61
C GLU A 230 -0.23 3.47 -2.25
N LEU A 231 0.25 4.70 -2.09
CA LEU A 231 0.77 5.22 -0.83
C LEU A 231 -0.31 5.20 0.26
N ALA A 232 -1.49 5.74 -0.02
CA ALA A 232 -2.62 5.71 0.92
C ALA A 232 -3.02 4.28 1.30
N ARG A 233 -2.96 3.34 0.36
CA ARG A 233 -3.19 1.91 0.65
C ARG A 233 -2.11 1.34 1.57
N VAL A 234 -0.83 1.66 1.37
CA VAL A 234 0.23 1.25 2.30
C VAL A 234 -0.02 1.85 3.68
N VAL A 235 -0.36 3.13 3.76
CA VAL A 235 -0.66 3.81 5.04
C VAL A 235 -1.89 3.20 5.74
N ALA A 236 -2.95 2.84 5.02
CA ALA A 236 -4.13 2.25 5.66
C ALA A 236 -3.87 0.84 6.24
N PHE A 237 -2.96 0.06 5.62
CA PHE A 237 -2.76 -1.34 5.98
C PHE A 237 -1.49 -1.64 6.81
N HIS A 238 -0.53 -0.70 6.90
CA HIS A 238 0.79 -1.00 7.50
C HIS A 238 0.76 -1.41 8.97
N GLU A 239 -0.29 -1.03 9.72
CA GLU A 239 -0.40 -1.31 11.16
C GLU A 239 -1.47 -2.35 11.49
N LEU A 240 -2.04 -3.07 10.50
CA LEU A 240 -3.09 -4.05 10.80
C LEU A 240 -2.57 -5.16 11.74
N ASN A 241 -1.31 -5.58 11.61
CA ASN A 241 -0.66 -6.55 12.49
C ASN A 241 -0.77 -6.17 13.98
N GLU A 242 -0.86 -4.88 14.30
CA GLU A 242 -0.99 -4.39 15.68
C GLU A 242 -2.31 -4.82 16.33
N VAL A 243 -3.35 -5.16 15.56
CA VAL A 243 -4.58 -5.76 16.10
C VAL A 243 -4.30 -7.06 16.86
N ILE A 244 -3.29 -7.81 16.42
CA ILE A 244 -2.89 -9.09 17.01
C ILE A 244 -1.71 -8.91 17.97
N LEU A 245 -0.72 -8.11 17.59
CA LEU A 245 0.53 -7.96 18.34
C LEU A 245 0.46 -6.88 19.42
N GLY A 246 -0.32 -5.83 19.19
CA GLY A 246 -0.28 -4.57 19.94
C GLY A 246 1.04 -3.81 19.73
N ASP A 247 1.01 -2.48 19.86
CA ASP A 247 2.17 -1.65 19.53
C ASP A 247 3.40 -1.97 20.40
N ILE A 248 4.49 -2.43 19.77
CA ILE A 248 5.76 -2.75 20.43
C ILE A 248 6.81 -1.69 20.10
N PRO A 249 7.27 -0.87 21.07
CA PRO A 249 8.29 0.13 20.82
C PRO A 249 9.64 -0.49 20.48
N THR A 250 10.15 -0.24 19.28
CA THR A 250 11.43 -0.78 18.80
C THR A 250 12.64 0.06 19.21
N TYR A 251 12.52 1.39 19.17
CA TYR A 251 13.65 2.32 19.38
C TYR A 251 13.80 2.82 20.84
N THR A 252 12.85 2.53 21.72
CA THR A 252 12.89 3.09 23.07
C THR A 252 13.60 2.17 24.05
N GLU A 253 14.68 2.65 24.67
CA GLU A 253 15.36 2.00 25.79
C GLU A 253 14.46 1.97 27.04
N LEU A 254 13.43 1.13 27.00
CA LEU A 254 12.52 0.93 28.12
C LEU A 254 13.09 -0.14 29.04
N SER A 255 13.27 0.22 30.32
CA SER A 255 13.63 -0.77 31.34
C SER A 255 12.59 -1.88 31.42
N ASN A 256 13.01 -3.11 31.77
CA ASN A 256 12.13 -4.27 31.92
C ASN A 256 10.92 -3.98 32.82
N ARG A 257 11.10 -3.16 33.87
CA ARG A 257 10.02 -2.74 34.77
C ARG A 257 8.96 -1.88 34.06
N LYS A 258 9.37 -0.94 33.19
CA LYS A 258 8.45 -0.10 32.41
C LYS A 258 7.73 -0.91 31.33
N ARG A 259 8.42 -1.86 30.68
CA ARG A 259 7.82 -2.79 29.72
C ARG A 259 6.71 -3.64 30.37
N ASN A 260 6.99 -4.24 31.52
CA ASN A 260 6.02 -5.05 32.27
C ASN A 260 4.81 -4.25 32.74
N SER A 261 5.01 -3.01 33.21
CA SER A 261 3.90 -2.14 33.64
C SER A 261 2.97 -1.67 32.51
N SER A 262 3.44 -1.79 31.27
CA SER A 262 2.73 -1.34 30.07
C SER A 262 1.91 -2.44 29.40
N ARG A 263 1.92 -3.66 29.95
CA ARG A 263 1.15 -4.80 29.42
C ARG A 263 1.45 -5.11 27.95
N ILE A 264 2.70 -4.93 27.52
CA ILE A 264 3.18 -5.31 26.18
C ILE A 264 3.36 -6.84 26.17
N PHE A 265 2.26 -7.58 26.06
CA PHE A 265 2.23 -9.03 26.27
C PHE A 265 2.81 -9.86 25.12
N ALA A 266 2.83 -9.32 23.89
CA ALA A 266 3.30 -10.05 22.72
C ALA A 266 4.81 -10.25 22.72
N GLU A 267 5.58 -9.30 23.26
CA GLU A 267 7.04 -9.39 23.29
C GLU A 267 7.50 -10.61 24.11
N ASP A 268 6.92 -10.84 25.30
CA ASP A 268 7.30 -11.95 26.17
C ASP A 268 6.92 -13.33 25.62
N ARG A 269 5.75 -13.46 24.98
CA ARG A 269 5.28 -14.75 24.43
C ARG A 269 5.89 -15.12 23.09
N LEU A 270 6.37 -14.13 22.33
CA LEU A 270 6.95 -14.31 21.00
C LEU A 270 8.45 -14.00 20.94
N ARG A 271 9.12 -13.86 22.09
CA ARG A 271 10.57 -13.57 22.22
C ARG A 271 11.45 -14.39 21.29
N THR A 272 11.10 -15.67 21.06
CA THR A 272 11.83 -16.62 20.21
C THR A 272 11.59 -16.43 18.70
N VAL A 273 10.60 -15.65 18.31
CA VAL A 273 10.26 -15.33 16.92
C VAL A 273 10.85 -13.97 16.57
N THR A 274 11.49 -13.82 15.42
CA THR A 274 12.04 -12.52 14.99
C THR A 274 10.92 -11.50 14.71
N PRO A 275 11.13 -10.18 14.90
CA PRO A 275 10.10 -9.16 14.68
C PRO A 275 9.40 -9.27 13.31
N TYR A 276 10.19 -9.36 12.24
CA TYR A 276 9.68 -9.57 10.87
C TYR A 276 8.77 -10.80 10.75
N LYS A 277 9.14 -11.92 11.40
CA LYS A 277 8.35 -13.14 11.35
C LYS A 277 7.05 -13.01 12.16
N ARG A 278 7.04 -12.23 13.25
CA ARG A 278 5.83 -11.93 14.03
C ARG A 278 4.85 -11.10 13.21
N GLU A 279 5.32 -10.00 12.61
CA GLU A 279 4.51 -9.14 11.74
C GLU A 279 3.91 -9.93 10.58
N ARG A 280 4.72 -10.77 9.92
CA ARG A 280 4.24 -11.62 8.83
C ARG A 280 3.14 -12.58 9.29
N ILE A 281 3.34 -13.30 10.40
CA ILE A 281 2.33 -14.22 10.93
C ILE A 281 1.03 -13.49 11.30
N ALA A 282 1.13 -12.32 11.92
CA ALA A 282 -0.04 -11.51 12.27
C ALA A 282 -0.80 -11.03 11.02
N ASN A 283 -0.08 -10.55 10.01
CA ASN A 283 -0.66 -10.15 8.73
C ASN A 283 -1.30 -11.34 8.00
N ASP A 284 -0.64 -12.50 7.94
CA ASP A 284 -1.19 -13.71 7.33
C ASP A 284 -2.49 -14.13 8.02
N LEU A 285 -2.54 -14.07 9.36
CA LEU A 285 -3.76 -14.36 10.12
C LEU A 285 -4.88 -13.38 9.77
N ILE A 286 -4.60 -12.07 9.73
CA ILE A 286 -5.60 -11.04 9.38
C ILE A 286 -6.11 -11.26 7.97
N TRP A 287 -5.22 -11.53 7.02
CA TRP A 287 -5.53 -11.79 5.62
C TRP A 287 -6.57 -12.90 5.45
N MET A 288 -6.48 -13.97 6.25
CA MET A 288 -7.45 -15.07 6.22
C MET A 288 -8.89 -14.62 6.49
N PHE A 289 -9.11 -13.52 7.21
CA PHE A 289 -10.45 -13.02 7.57
C PHE A 289 -10.92 -11.82 6.75
N LEU A 290 -10.02 -11.18 6.00
CA LEU A 290 -10.38 -10.06 5.12
C LEU A 290 -11.24 -10.52 3.94
N SER A 291 -12.12 -9.64 3.46
CA SER A 291 -12.78 -9.80 2.16
C SER A 291 -11.78 -9.84 1.00
N GLU A 292 -12.21 -10.37 -0.14
CA GLU A 292 -11.38 -10.50 -1.34
C GLU A 292 -10.76 -9.16 -1.78
N LYS A 293 -11.54 -8.07 -1.71
CA LYS A 293 -11.07 -6.70 -2.00
C LYS A 293 -9.87 -6.33 -1.12
N HIS A 294 -9.99 -6.49 0.19
CA HIS A 294 -8.94 -6.11 1.13
C HIS A 294 -7.75 -7.07 1.10
N ARG A 295 -7.96 -8.36 0.79
CA ARG A 295 -6.87 -9.31 0.51
C ARG A 295 -6.02 -8.89 -0.68
N LYS A 296 -6.64 -8.44 -1.78
CA LYS A 296 -5.92 -7.88 -2.95
C LYS A 296 -5.10 -6.65 -2.54
N SER A 297 -5.71 -5.74 -1.78
CA SER A 297 -5.03 -4.55 -1.26
C SER A 297 -3.80 -4.90 -0.42
N MET A 298 -3.93 -5.84 0.52
CA MET A 298 -2.82 -6.28 1.36
C MET A 298 -1.70 -6.98 0.56
N GLY A 299 -2.07 -7.69 -0.52
CA GLY A 299 -1.12 -8.23 -1.49
C GLY A 299 -0.31 -7.14 -2.20
N LYS A 300 -0.96 -6.07 -2.67
CA LYS A 300 -0.27 -4.90 -3.26
C LYS A 300 0.67 -4.22 -2.27
N VAL A 301 0.21 -4.02 -1.03
CA VAL A 301 1.04 -3.45 0.05
C VAL A 301 2.29 -4.30 0.29
N THR A 302 2.12 -5.61 0.35
CA THR A 302 3.25 -6.54 0.50
C THR A 302 4.25 -6.44 -0.66
N SER A 303 3.76 -6.29 -1.90
CA SER A 303 4.59 -6.08 -3.08
C SER A 303 5.44 -4.79 -2.95
N HIS A 304 4.78 -3.66 -2.67
CA HIS A 304 5.45 -2.37 -2.48
C HIS A 304 6.50 -2.42 -1.36
N LEU A 305 6.16 -2.98 -0.19
CA LEU A 305 7.07 -3.01 0.96
C LEU A 305 8.27 -3.94 0.76
N ARG A 306 8.16 -4.96 -0.11
CA ARG A 306 9.26 -5.87 -0.49
C ARG A 306 10.19 -5.29 -1.54
N ASP A 307 9.66 -4.52 -2.49
CA ASP A 307 10.46 -3.87 -3.51
C ASP A 307 11.31 -2.74 -2.91
N LYS A 308 12.63 -2.95 -2.86
CA LYS A 308 13.59 -1.96 -2.35
C LYS A 308 13.66 -0.69 -3.21
N ASN A 309 13.30 -0.78 -4.49
CA ASN A 309 13.31 0.34 -5.43
C ASN A 309 11.97 1.08 -5.48
N SER A 310 10.95 0.60 -4.77
CA SER A 310 9.64 1.25 -4.75
C SER A 310 9.71 2.62 -4.08
N LYS A 311 9.37 3.67 -4.83
CA LYS A 311 9.28 5.04 -4.30
C LYS A 311 8.19 5.16 -3.25
N VAL A 312 7.05 4.50 -3.46
CA VAL A 312 5.96 4.41 -2.47
C VAL A 312 6.48 3.91 -1.13
N ARG A 313 7.26 2.82 -1.12
CA ARG A 313 7.88 2.28 0.10
C ARG A 313 8.83 3.28 0.75
N LEU A 314 9.68 3.95 -0.02
CA LEU A 314 10.64 4.92 0.50
C LEU A 314 9.95 6.09 1.18
N ILE A 315 8.98 6.70 0.50
CA ILE A 315 8.18 7.83 1.01
C ILE A 315 7.37 7.41 2.22
N PHE A 316 6.67 6.28 2.16
CA PHE A 316 5.92 5.73 3.29
C PHE A 316 6.81 5.54 4.52
N LYS A 317 7.94 4.84 4.39
CA LYS A 317 8.88 4.62 5.51
C LYS A 317 9.43 5.91 6.08
N CYS A 318 9.59 6.93 5.24
CA CYS A 318 9.99 8.24 5.69
C CYS A 318 8.91 8.88 6.58
N PHE A 319 7.67 8.97 6.11
CA PHE A 319 6.59 9.60 6.87
C PHE A 319 6.20 8.81 8.14
N ASP A 320 6.25 7.48 8.10
CA ASP A 320 6.09 6.63 9.29
C ASP A 320 7.14 6.97 10.37
N LYS A 321 8.41 7.11 9.97
CA LYS A 321 9.50 7.52 10.89
C LYS A 321 9.37 8.95 11.40
N ILE A 322 8.81 9.85 10.60
CA ILE A 322 8.68 11.28 10.93
C ILE A 322 7.45 11.54 11.82
N ASP A 323 6.35 10.79 11.70
CA ASP A 323 5.13 11.03 12.49
C ASP A 323 5.39 11.15 14.00
N PRO A 324 6.16 10.28 14.66
CA PRO A 324 6.41 10.42 16.10
C PRO A 324 7.05 11.76 16.50
N ILE A 325 7.87 12.36 15.62
CA ILE A 325 8.49 13.67 15.81
C ILE A 325 7.44 14.76 15.66
N ILE A 326 6.72 14.78 14.53
CA ILE A 326 5.64 15.76 14.27
C ILE A 326 4.55 15.68 15.35
N ALA A 327 4.23 14.47 15.83
CA ALA A 327 3.30 14.26 16.92
C ALA A 327 3.72 14.98 18.20
N THR A 328 5.02 14.97 18.52
CA THR A 328 5.57 15.62 19.71
C THR A 328 5.36 17.13 19.63
N TRP A 329 5.51 17.72 18.45
CA TRP A 329 5.19 19.12 18.19
C TRP A 329 3.67 19.38 18.28
N ARG A 330 2.84 18.45 17.78
CA ARG A 330 1.38 18.54 17.92
C ARG A 330 0.91 18.52 19.37
N TYR A 331 1.57 17.76 20.26
CA TYR A 331 1.32 17.87 21.70
C TYR A 331 1.62 19.27 22.24
N LEU A 332 2.76 19.85 21.86
CA LEU A 332 3.12 21.21 22.29
C LEU A 332 2.10 22.24 21.80
N HIS A 333 1.59 22.08 20.58
CA HIS A 333 0.50 22.90 20.05
C HIS A 333 -0.80 22.75 20.87
N VAL A 334 -1.31 21.53 20.99
CA VAL A 334 -2.61 21.25 21.63
C VAL A 334 -2.61 21.61 23.11
N TYR A 335 -1.47 21.50 23.78
CA TYR A 335 -1.32 21.80 25.21
C TYR A 335 -0.53 23.08 25.48
N ARG A 336 -0.40 23.99 24.50
CA ARG A 336 0.40 25.23 24.59
C ARG A 336 0.10 26.09 25.82
N THR A 337 -1.16 26.12 26.25
CA THR A 337 -1.59 26.89 27.43
C THR A 337 -1.75 26.03 28.69
N LYS A 338 -1.72 24.71 28.54
CA LYS A 338 -2.00 23.75 29.63
C LYS A 338 -0.74 23.24 30.31
N LEU A 339 0.38 23.18 29.59
CA LEU A 339 1.65 22.71 30.16
C LEU A 339 2.29 23.76 31.09
N GLY A 340 2.09 25.05 30.87
CA GLY A 340 2.76 26.10 31.64
C GLY A 340 4.29 25.91 31.64
N GLU A 341 4.90 25.92 32.83
CA GLU A 341 6.34 25.65 33.04
C GLU A 341 6.74 24.19 32.77
N ASP A 342 5.79 23.24 32.74
CA ASP A 342 6.07 21.82 32.47
C ASP A 342 6.41 21.54 30.98
N ALA A 343 6.41 22.53 30.10
CA ALA A 343 6.80 22.34 28.69
C ALA A 343 8.26 21.83 28.54
N ALA A 344 9.18 22.35 29.35
CA ALA A 344 10.57 21.86 29.39
C ALA A 344 10.65 20.41 29.86
N LYS A 345 9.83 20.05 30.85
CA LYS A 345 9.71 18.68 31.38
C LYS A 345 9.08 17.74 30.35
N PHE A 346 8.09 18.20 29.59
CA PHE A 346 7.51 17.44 28.48
C PHE A 346 8.59 17.12 27.43
N VAL A 347 9.32 18.14 26.95
CA VAL A 347 10.42 17.97 26.00
C VAL A 347 11.49 17.01 26.53
N HIS A 348 11.82 17.10 27.82
CA HIS A 348 12.76 16.19 28.48
C HIS A 348 12.26 14.73 28.50
N VAL A 349 10.99 14.50 28.86
CA VAL A 349 10.40 13.15 28.88
C VAL A 349 10.29 12.57 27.47
N MET A 350 10.12 13.42 26.46
CA MET A 350 10.02 13.07 25.03
C MET A 350 11.37 13.08 24.31
N LYS A 351 12.50 13.13 25.03
CA LYS A 351 13.84 13.28 24.47
C LYS A 351 14.19 12.37 23.30
N ASP A 352 13.76 11.11 23.32
CA ASP A 352 14.11 10.14 22.29
C ASP A 352 13.54 10.52 20.92
N PHE A 353 12.48 11.35 20.83
CA PHE A 353 11.98 11.85 19.55
C PHE A 353 12.82 13.02 18.99
N PHE A 354 13.59 13.69 19.86
CA PHE A 354 14.52 14.76 19.50
C PHE A 354 15.94 14.25 19.25
N GLU A 355 16.31 13.11 19.84
CA GLU A 355 17.67 12.57 19.76
C GLU A 355 17.79 11.35 18.84
N ASN A 356 16.72 10.93 18.15
CA ASN A 356 16.74 9.74 17.30
C ASN A 356 17.54 9.96 16.00
N PRO A 357 18.76 9.41 15.86
CA PRO A 357 19.55 9.58 14.65
C PRO A 357 19.02 8.74 13.48
N ASP A 358 18.26 7.68 13.74
CA ASP A 358 17.83 6.70 12.72
C ASP A 358 16.98 7.35 11.63
N VAL A 359 16.26 8.43 11.95
CA VAL A 359 15.43 9.15 10.98
C VAL A 359 16.33 9.91 10.00
N LEU A 360 17.25 10.74 10.49
CA LEU A 360 18.20 11.47 9.64
C LEU A 360 19.15 10.55 8.87
N SER A 361 19.61 9.46 9.50
CA SER A 361 20.37 8.41 8.81
C SER A 361 19.57 7.78 7.68
N PHE A 362 18.29 7.46 7.91
CA PHE A 362 17.43 6.92 6.85
C PHE A 362 17.25 7.91 5.68
N LEU A 363 17.04 9.20 5.94
CA LEU A 363 16.89 10.21 4.89
C LEU A 363 18.18 10.36 4.07
N SER A 364 19.34 10.41 4.75
CA SER A 364 20.64 10.58 4.08
C SER A 364 21.07 9.35 3.28
N GLU A 365 20.92 8.14 3.82
CA GLU A 365 21.23 6.88 3.13
C GLU A 365 20.40 6.68 1.86
N ASN A 366 19.13 7.09 1.89
CA ASN A 366 18.21 6.95 0.77
C ASN A 366 18.19 8.18 -0.16
N LYS A 367 19.03 9.19 0.10
CA LYS A 367 19.18 10.41 -0.71
C LYS A 367 17.84 11.09 -1.03
N LEU A 368 16.98 11.22 -0.02
CA LEU A 368 15.73 11.95 -0.15
C LEU A 368 15.99 13.47 -0.20
N ASP A 369 14.94 14.23 -0.55
CA ASP A 369 14.98 15.69 -0.68
C ASP A 369 15.62 16.38 0.54
N THR A 370 16.49 17.36 0.30
CA THR A 370 17.25 18.06 1.34
C THR A 370 16.35 18.86 2.28
N LYS A 371 15.24 19.43 1.78
CA LYS A 371 14.27 20.15 2.61
C LYS A 371 13.63 19.23 3.64
N LEU A 372 13.42 17.97 3.28
CA LEU A 372 12.88 16.97 4.20
C LEU A 372 13.89 16.64 5.31
N TYR A 373 15.18 16.54 4.97
CA TYR A 373 16.25 16.38 5.94
C TYR A 373 16.30 17.57 6.91
N ASP A 374 16.30 18.79 6.37
CA ASP A 374 16.36 20.02 7.15
C ASP A 374 15.12 20.17 8.05
N LEU A 375 13.94 19.80 7.56
CA LEU A 375 12.71 19.75 8.35
C LEU A 375 12.87 18.83 9.56
N VAL A 376 13.31 17.58 9.34
CA VAL A 376 13.49 16.62 10.44
C VAL A 376 14.53 17.12 11.42
N ALA A 377 15.67 17.62 10.95
CA ALA A 377 16.73 18.14 11.82
C ALA A 377 16.25 19.31 12.69
N ALA A 378 15.45 20.21 12.10
CA ALA A 378 14.87 21.34 12.82
C ALA A 378 13.82 20.90 13.85
N LEU A 379 12.97 19.91 13.52
CA LEU A 379 11.97 19.36 14.44
C LEU A 379 12.58 18.51 15.56
N GLN A 380 13.77 17.93 15.33
CA GLN A 380 14.53 17.20 16.34
C GLN A 380 15.32 18.13 17.28
N THR A 381 15.30 19.43 17.06
CA THR A 381 15.95 20.38 17.96
C THR A 381 15.03 20.76 19.13
N ARG A 382 15.42 20.37 20.35
CA ARG A 382 14.67 20.69 21.60
C ARG A 382 14.41 22.18 21.77
N ASN A 383 15.40 23.02 21.46
CA ASN A 383 15.26 24.47 21.59
C ASN A 383 14.18 25.00 20.66
N ASN A 384 14.16 24.55 19.39
CA ASN A 384 13.13 24.92 18.43
C ASN A 384 11.72 24.53 18.91
N ALA A 385 11.59 23.35 19.54
CA ALA A 385 10.31 22.92 20.11
C ALA A 385 9.85 23.81 21.28
N LEU A 386 10.78 24.24 22.14
CA LEU A 386 10.47 25.17 23.24
C LEU A 386 10.14 26.58 22.73
N GLU A 387 10.85 27.07 21.72
CA GLU A 387 10.54 28.35 21.08
C GLU A 387 9.18 28.31 20.39
N TYR A 388 8.85 27.23 19.67
CA TYR A 388 7.52 27.00 19.11
C TYR A 388 6.42 26.93 20.16
N TYR A 389 6.70 26.38 21.35
CA TYR A 389 5.74 26.38 22.45
C TYR A 389 5.47 27.82 22.94
N LYS A 390 6.51 28.66 23.06
CA LYS A 390 6.37 30.05 23.51
C LYS A 390 5.74 30.96 22.45
N ASP A 391 6.05 30.74 21.18
CA ASP A 391 5.68 31.58 20.06
C ASP A 391 4.92 30.77 18.99
N PRO A 392 3.59 30.93 18.87
CA PRO A 392 2.79 30.27 17.84
C PRO A 392 3.27 30.52 16.40
N ASP A 393 3.87 31.68 16.14
CA ASP A 393 4.30 32.08 14.81
C ASP A 393 5.75 31.67 14.51
N TYR A 394 6.38 30.91 15.41
CA TYR A 394 7.75 30.42 15.24
C TYR A 394 7.96 29.62 13.94
N LEU A 395 6.94 28.89 13.48
CA LEU A 395 7.01 28.16 12.20
C LEU A 395 7.17 29.08 10.99
N GLU A 396 6.70 30.33 11.05
CA GLU A 396 6.94 31.32 9.99
C GLU A 396 8.40 31.74 9.93
N LYS A 397 9.05 31.82 11.08
CA LYS A 397 10.49 32.14 11.19
C LYS A 397 11.36 30.98 10.69
N MET A 398 10.91 29.74 10.89
CA MET A 398 11.60 28.54 10.41
C MET A 398 11.44 28.32 8.90
N SER A 399 10.28 28.68 8.33
CA SER A 399 9.91 28.38 6.94
C SER A 399 10.97 28.75 5.89
N PRO A 400 11.55 29.97 5.88
CA PRO A 400 12.57 30.35 4.90
C PRO A 400 13.82 29.48 4.95
N MET A 401 14.23 29.03 6.15
CA MET A 401 15.43 28.20 6.32
C MET A 401 15.21 26.77 5.81
N LEU A 402 13.96 26.29 5.83
CA LEU A 402 13.60 24.93 5.43
C LEU A 402 13.23 24.82 3.95
N GLY A 403 12.93 25.95 3.28
CA GLY A 403 12.39 25.93 1.92
C GLY A 403 11.00 25.28 1.81
N ILE A 404 10.29 25.17 2.94
CA ILE A 404 8.91 24.65 3.06
C ILE A 404 8.00 25.81 3.48
N PRO A 405 6.89 26.08 2.78
CA PRO A 405 5.97 27.15 3.13
C PRO A 405 5.44 27.02 4.58
N SER A 406 5.33 28.15 5.28
CA SER A 406 4.88 28.19 6.68
C SER A 406 3.47 27.58 6.85
N GLN A 407 2.60 27.74 5.85
CA GLN A 407 1.28 27.12 5.84
C GLN A 407 1.36 25.59 5.86
N ASN A 408 2.25 24.97 5.07
CA ASN A 408 2.44 23.52 5.05
C ASN A 408 3.03 23.01 6.37
N LEU A 409 3.98 23.74 6.98
CA LEU A 409 4.51 23.42 8.31
C LEU A 409 3.42 23.48 9.39
N ARG A 410 2.62 24.56 9.39
CA ARG A 410 1.46 24.70 10.29
C ARG A 410 0.47 23.57 10.05
N MET A 411 0.12 23.26 8.80
CA MET A 411 -0.82 22.18 8.50
C MET A 411 -0.29 20.83 8.98
N ALA A 412 0.99 20.50 8.75
CA ALA A 412 1.55 19.21 9.19
C ALA A 412 1.46 19.00 10.71
N ILE A 413 1.66 20.06 11.50
CA ILE A 413 1.65 20.00 12.97
C ILE A 413 0.24 20.21 13.53
N GLU A 414 -0.45 21.26 13.08
CA GLU A 414 -1.67 21.83 13.67
C GLU A 414 -2.95 21.46 12.90
N GLY A 415 -2.82 20.98 11.65
CA GLY A 415 -3.94 20.79 10.73
C GLY A 415 -4.86 19.60 11.02
N ILE A 416 -4.47 18.71 11.94
CA ILE A 416 -5.31 17.61 12.42
C ILE A 416 -5.29 17.52 13.94
N PRO A 417 -6.36 17.01 14.57
CA PRO A 417 -6.39 16.81 16.01
C PRO A 417 -5.33 15.80 16.45
N LEU A 418 -5.00 15.83 17.75
CA LEU A 418 -4.09 14.85 18.34
C LEU A 418 -4.65 13.43 18.27
N SER A 419 -5.96 13.28 18.56
CA SER A 419 -6.72 12.05 18.38
C SER A 419 -7.88 12.26 17.41
N VAL A 420 -8.01 11.35 16.46
CA VAL A 420 -9.09 11.31 15.48
C VAL A 420 -10.24 10.51 16.10
N LYS A 421 -11.45 11.07 16.12
CA LYS A 421 -12.62 10.36 16.65
C LYS A 421 -12.94 9.16 15.76
N TYR A 422 -13.07 7.98 16.39
CA TYR A 422 -13.45 6.71 15.74
C TYR A 422 -14.92 6.69 15.33
#